data_AF-A0A662W2B0-F1
#
_entry.id   AF-A0A662W2B0-F1
#
_cell.length_a   1.000
_cell.length_b   1.000
_cell.length_c   1.000
_cell.angle_alpha   90.00
_cell.angle_beta   90.00
_cell.angle_gamma   90.00
#
_symmetry.space_group_name_H-M   'P 1'
#
loop_
_entity.id
_entity.type
_entity.pdbx_description
1 polymer ?
#
loop_
_entity_poly.entity_id
_entity_poly.type
_entity_poly.pdbx_seq_one_letter_code
_entity_poly.pdbx_strand_id
1 'polypeptide(L)'
;MTFKEVLEFEYITISEAKEILEEIAKKRQEKADLLYETRRGLRHLRNFAKLQPEKAKELVEELEKLPQVGRRDLAVKIADIMPDIPDEIRTIFAKERFNITPEQIEEILEVVDKYR
;
A
#
# COMPACT_ATOMS: atom_id res chain seq x y z
N MET A 1 -25.49 -0.16 -4.32
CA MET A 1 -24.40 0.83 -4.25
C MET A 1 -25.07 2.20 -4.20
N THR A 2 -24.86 3.00 -3.15
CA THR A 2 -25.69 4.18 -2.80
C THR A 2 -25.23 5.49 -3.45
N PHE A 3 -24.31 5.43 -4.40
CA PHE A 3 -23.77 6.58 -5.14
C PHE A 3 -24.19 6.49 -6.61
N LYS A 4 -24.46 7.65 -7.22
CA LYS A 4 -24.85 7.76 -8.64
C LYS A 4 -23.68 7.48 -9.58
N GLU A 5 -22.49 7.94 -9.22
CA GLU A 5 -21.23 7.72 -9.94
C GLU A 5 -20.03 7.87 -8.99
N VAL A 6 -18.87 7.33 -9.37
CA VAL A 6 -17.60 7.52 -8.67
C VAL A 6 -16.78 8.53 -9.48
N LEU A 7 -16.52 9.70 -8.89
CA LEU A 7 -15.76 10.77 -9.54
C LEU A 7 -14.24 10.52 -9.47
N GLU A 8 -13.79 9.93 -8.36
CA GLU A 8 -12.37 9.70 -8.07
C GLU A 8 -12.21 8.42 -7.27
N PHE A 9 -11.14 7.68 -7.57
CA PHE A 9 -10.75 6.47 -6.87
C PHE A 9 -9.24 6.39 -6.86
N GLU A 10 -8.66 6.20 -5.68
CA GLU A 10 -7.23 6.08 -5.49
C GLU A 10 -6.91 4.89 -4.59
N TYR A 11 -5.85 4.17 -4.93
CA TYR A 11 -5.29 3.13 -4.06
C TYR A 11 -4.41 3.77 -2.99
N ILE A 12 -4.55 3.31 -1.75
CA ILE A 12 -3.76 3.76 -0.60
C ILE A 12 -3.04 2.57 0.04
N THR A 13 -1.90 2.84 0.67
CA THR A 13 -1.12 1.83 1.42
C THR A 13 -1.82 1.41 2.70
N ILE A 14 -1.41 0.25 3.25
CA ILE A 14 -1.80 -0.21 4.59
C ILE A 14 -1.44 0.85 5.65
N SER A 15 -0.31 1.53 5.48
CA SER A 15 0.16 2.57 6.39
C SER A 15 -0.76 3.80 6.40
N GLU A 16 -1.15 4.30 5.22
CA GLU A 16 -2.13 5.40 5.10
C GLU A 16 -3.51 4.97 5.61
N ALA A 17 -3.96 3.77 5.23
CA ALA A 17 -5.24 3.23 5.68
C ALA A 17 -5.30 3.08 7.21
N LYS A 18 -4.18 2.71 7.85
CA LYS A 18 -4.07 2.60 9.31
C LYS A 18 -4.39 3.94 9.96
N GLU A 19 -3.71 5.02 9.55
CA GLU A 19 -3.90 6.35 10.09
C GLU A 19 -5.36 6.81 9.93
N ILE A 20 -5.89 6.73 8.70
CA ILE A 20 -7.27 7.12 8.38
C ILE A 20 -8.26 6.35 9.25
N LEU A 21 -8.10 5.03 9.38
CA LEU A 21 -9.03 4.21 10.15
C LEU A 21 -8.90 4.44 11.66
N GLU A 22 -7.71 4.77 12.16
CA GLU A 22 -7.49 5.12 13.57
C GLU A 22 -8.20 6.42 13.94
N GLU A 23 -8.12 7.44 13.09
CA GLU A 23 -8.87 8.69 13.29
C GLU A 23 -10.38 8.48 13.26
N ILE A 24 -10.88 7.71 12.29
CA ILE A 24 -12.30 7.37 12.18
C ILE A 24 -12.76 6.61 13.42
N ALA A 25 -11.97 5.64 13.87
CA ALA A 25 -12.30 4.83 15.03
C ALA A 25 -12.32 5.65 16.32
N LYS A 26 -11.35 6.55 16.53
CA LYS A 26 -11.32 7.45 17.69
C LYS A 26 -12.59 8.29 17.77
N LYS A 27 -12.98 8.92 16.66
CA LYS A 27 -14.23 9.73 16.56
C LYS A 27 -15.49 8.91 16.81
N ARG A 28 -15.52 7.63 16.42
CA ARG A 28 -16.66 6.73 16.66
C ARG A 28 -16.74 6.29 18.11
N GLN A 29 -15.60 5.99 18.74
CA GLN A 29 -15.51 5.56 20.14
C GLN A 29 -16.02 6.61 21.12
N GLU A 30 -15.97 7.90 20.77
CA GLU A 30 -16.57 8.98 21.57
C GLU A 30 -18.10 8.86 21.69
N LYS A 31 -18.75 8.14 20.76
CA LYS A 31 -20.22 8.02 20.68
C LYS A 31 -20.72 6.60 20.99
N ALA A 32 -19.99 5.58 20.55
CA ALA A 32 -20.38 4.18 20.70
C ALA A 32 -19.18 3.24 20.52
N ASP A 33 -19.34 1.98 20.95
CA ASP A 33 -18.35 0.94 20.71
C ASP A 33 -18.12 0.67 19.21
N LEU A 34 -16.88 0.29 18.89
CA LEU A 34 -16.50 -0.08 17.52
C LEU A 34 -17.11 -1.42 17.11
N LEU A 35 -17.68 -1.42 15.90
CA LEU A 35 -18.10 -2.63 15.19
C LEU A 35 -16.95 -3.64 15.10
N TYR A 36 -17.30 -4.93 15.05
CA TYR A 36 -16.33 -6.02 15.03
C TYR A 36 -15.39 -5.94 13.81
N GLU A 37 -15.93 -5.58 12.64
CA GLU A 37 -15.21 -5.42 11.39
C GLU A 37 -14.18 -4.29 11.48
N THR A 38 -14.56 -3.16 12.09
CA THR A 38 -13.64 -2.03 12.30
C THR A 38 -12.49 -2.44 13.24
N ARG A 39 -12.79 -3.16 14.32
CA ARG A 39 -11.76 -3.67 15.25
C ARG A 39 -10.82 -4.69 14.58
N ARG A 40 -11.36 -5.58 13.74
CA ARG A 40 -10.59 -6.54 12.94
C ARG A 40 -9.71 -5.84 11.90
N GLY A 41 -10.26 -4.88 11.18
CA GLY A 41 -9.55 -4.08 10.18
C GLY A 41 -8.39 -3.33 10.81
N LEU A 42 -8.62 -2.58 11.90
CA LEU A 42 -7.56 -1.89 12.62
C LEU A 42 -6.45 -2.82 13.11
N ARG A 43 -6.81 -4.00 13.62
CA ARG A 43 -5.82 -4.99 14.06
C ARG A 43 -4.94 -5.44 12.90
N HIS A 44 -5.52 -5.69 11.73
CA HIS A 44 -4.75 -6.02 10.54
C HIS A 44 -3.83 -4.87 10.14
N LEU A 45 -4.36 -3.66 10.00
CA LEU A 45 -3.58 -2.49 9.60
C LEU A 45 -2.41 -2.21 10.57
N ARG A 46 -2.64 -2.33 11.89
CA ARG A 46 -1.58 -2.18 12.90
C ARG A 46 -0.48 -3.23 12.82
N ASN A 47 -0.84 -4.46 12.46
CA ASN A 47 0.11 -5.57 12.38
C ASN A 47 0.92 -5.56 11.09
N PHE A 48 0.38 -5.00 10.00
CA PHE A 48 0.96 -5.08 8.67
C PHE A 48 1.45 -3.73 8.11
N ALA A 49 1.18 -2.61 8.77
CA ALA A 49 1.78 -1.33 8.40
C ALA A 49 3.29 -1.35 8.70
N LYS A 50 4.09 -1.48 7.65
CA LYS A 50 5.56 -1.57 7.74
C LYS A 50 6.26 -0.22 7.85
N LEU A 51 5.59 0.85 7.40
CA LEU A 51 6.14 2.20 7.34
C LEU A 51 5.24 3.20 8.08
N GLN A 52 5.78 4.38 8.35
CA GLN A 52 4.96 5.54 8.67
C GLN A 52 4.18 5.99 7.43
N PRO A 53 2.96 6.56 7.57
CA PRO A 53 2.13 6.97 6.43
C PRO A 53 2.85 7.86 5.42
N GLU A 54 3.62 8.83 5.90
CA GLU A 54 4.38 9.78 5.07
C GLU A 54 5.45 9.06 4.26
N LYS A 55 6.21 8.16 4.90
CA LYS A 55 7.23 7.35 4.24
C LYS A 55 6.66 6.35 3.25
N ALA A 56 5.51 5.76 3.55
CA ALA A 56 4.80 4.89 2.62
C ALA A 56 4.38 5.67 1.37
N LYS A 57 3.85 6.88 1.55
CA LYS A 57 3.44 7.75 0.44
C LYS A 57 4.62 8.19 -0.42
N GLU A 58 5.72 8.62 0.20
CA GLU A 58 6.97 8.97 -0.49
C GLU A 58 7.50 7.77 -1.32
N LEU A 59 7.51 6.56 -0.76
CA LEU A 59 7.90 5.35 -1.48
C LEU A 59 7.00 5.06 -2.68
N VAL A 60 5.68 5.16 -2.54
CA VAL A 60 4.75 4.97 -3.66
C VAL A 60 5.04 5.98 -4.77
N GLU A 61 5.24 7.25 -4.44
CA GLU A 61 5.56 8.30 -5.41
C GLU A 61 6.91 8.09 -6.11
N GLU A 62 7.93 7.54 -5.43
CA GLU A 62 9.19 7.14 -6.07
C GLU A 62 9.00 5.94 -7.00
N LEU A 63 8.25 4.91 -6.56
CA LEU A 63 7.98 3.72 -7.35
C LEU A 63 7.18 4.04 -8.62
N GLU A 64 6.20 4.95 -8.55
CA GLU A 64 5.41 5.37 -9.72
C GLU A 64 6.24 6.04 -10.82
N LYS A 65 7.43 6.56 -10.50
CA LYS A 65 8.35 7.13 -11.49
C LYS A 65 9.08 6.06 -12.29
N LEU A 66 9.13 4.81 -11.81
CA LEU A 66 9.72 3.69 -12.53
C LEU A 66 8.76 3.22 -13.64
N PRO A 67 9.18 3.19 -14.93
CA PRO A 67 8.32 2.79 -16.04
C PRO A 67 7.70 1.38 -15.89
N GLN A 68 8.42 0.47 -15.23
CA GLN A 68 7.99 -0.91 -14.95
C GLN A 68 6.95 -1.01 -13.83
N VAL A 69 6.80 0.03 -13.01
CA VAL A 69 5.76 0.08 -11.97
C VAL A 69 4.62 0.95 -12.48
N GLY A 70 4.83 2.26 -12.62
CA GLY A 70 3.98 3.28 -13.28
C GLY A 70 2.52 3.44 -12.83
N ARG A 71 1.92 2.40 -12.25
CA ARG A 71 0.55 2.30 -11.79
C ARG A 71 0.52 2.35 -10.27
N ARG A 72 -0.32 3.24 -9.73
CA ARG A 72 -0.49 3.41 -8.28
C ARG A 72 -0.80 2.12 -7.54
N ASP A 73 -1.65 1.25 -8.10
CA ASP A 73 -2.05 0.00 -7.43
C ASP A 73 -0.88 -0.98 -7.24
N LEU A 74 0.02 -1.03 -8.22
CA LEU A 74 1.23 -1.85 -8.18
C LEU A 74 2.27 -1.24 -7.24
N ALA A 75 2.47 0.08 -7.30
CA ALA A 75 3.36 0.81 -6.40
C ALA A 75 2.93 0.66 -4.93
N VAL A 76 1.64 0.81 -4.65
CA VAL A 76 1.04 0.55 -3.32
C VAL A 76 1.29 -0.90 -2.89
N LYS A 77 1.11 -1.88 -3.79
CA LYS A 77 1.36 -3.28 -3.47
C LYS A 77 2.82 -3.53 -3.10
N ILE A 78 3.77 -2.95 -3.82
CA ILE A 78 5.20 -3.06 -3.51
C ILE A 78 5.51 -2.40 -2.16
N ALA A 79 4.97 -1.21 -1.89
CA ALA A 79 5.16 -0.50 -0.62
C ALA A 79 4.57 -1.26 0.59
N ASP A 80 3.43 -1.94 0.42
CA ASP A 80 2.84 -2.78 1.46
C ASP A 80 3.67 -4.06 1.74
N ILE A 81 4.22 -4.65 0.67
CA ILE A 81 4.97 -5.90 0.75
C ILE A 81 6.41 -5.67 1.20
N MET A 82 7.03 -4.51 0.92
CA MET A 82 8.45 -4.22 1.20
C MET A 82 9.39 -5.39 0.82
N PRO A 83 9.40 -5.77 -0.47
CA PRO A 83 10.12 -6.96 -0.95
C PRO A 83 11.63 -6.85 -0.72
N ASP A 84 12.22 -7.92 -0.21
CA ASP A 84 13.64 -8.07 0.16
C ASP A 84 14.46 -8.77 -0.90
N ILE A 85 13.82 -9.61 -1.71
CA ILE A 85 14.50 -10.47 -2.68
C ILE A 85 13.83 -10.40 -4.07
N PRO A 86 14.59 -10.66 -5.14
CA PRO A 86 14.06 -10.67 -6.51
C PRO A 86 12.82 -11.56 -6.71
N ASP A 87 12.73 -12.68 -6.00
CA ASP A 87 11.61 -13.62 -6.12
C ASP A 87 10.29 -13.06 -5.57
N GLU A 88 10.35 -12.16 -4.58
CA GLU A 88 9.16 -11.48 -4.08
C GLU A 88 8.64 -10.47 -5.10
N ILE A 89 9.54 -9.75 -5.77
CA ILE A 89 9.18 -8.90 -6.93
C ILE A 89 8.54 -9.75 -8.02
N ARG A 90 9.17 -10.85 -8.43
CA ARG A 90 8.60 -11.76 -9.44
C ARG A 90 7.21 -12.27 -9.04
N THR A 91 7.00 -12.53 -7.75
CA THR A 91 5.70 -12.97 -7.23
C THR A 91 4.64 -11.88 -7.34
N ILE A 92 4.97 -10.62 -7.05
CA ILE A 92 4.07 -9.48 -7.23
C ILE A 92 3.69 -9.33 -8.71
N PHE A 93 4.67 -9.46 -9.61
CA PHE A 93 4.49 -9.29 -11.05
C PHE A 93 3.92 -10.53 -11.76
N ALA A 94 3.76 -11.67 -11.08
CA ALA A 94 3.37 -12.95 -11.69
C ALA A 94 2.00 -12.93 -12.41
N LYS A 95 1.14 -11.95 -12.08
CA LYS A 95 -0.17 -11.76 -12.74
C LYS A 95 -0.23 -10.54 -13.67
N GLU A 96 0.87 -9.80 -13.80
CA GLU A 96 0.96 -8.66 -14.70
C GLU A 96 1.12 -9.13 -16.15
N ARG A 97 0.66 -8.30 -17.09
CA ARG A 97 0.64 -8.65 -18.53
C ARG A 97 1.99 -8.45 -19.21
N PHE A 98 2.99 -7.99 -18.48
CA PHE A 98 4.32 -7.68 -18.99
C PHE A 98 5.37 -8.38 -18.15
N ASN A 99 6.47 -8.76 -18.79
CA ASN A 99 7.62 -9.34 -18.11
C ASN A 99 8.53 -8.22 -17.61
N ILE A 100 9.14 -8.44 -16.47
CA ILE A 100 10.15 -7.56 -15.88
C ILE A 100 11.53 -8.20 -16.02
N THR A 101 12.55 -7.40 -16.37
CA THR A 101 13.94 -7.89 -16.51
C THR A 101 14.64 -7.93 -15.15
N PRO A 102 15.76 -8.68 -15.01
CA PRO A 102 16.57 -8.66 -13.79
C PRO A 102 17.00 -7.25 -13.36
N GLU A 103 17.39 -6.40 -14.31
CA GLU A 103 17.83 -5.03 -14.05
C GLU A 103 16.67 -4.18 -13.50
N GLN A 104 15.48 -4.32 -14.07
CA GLN A 104 14.29 -3.63 -13.59
C GLN A 104 13.86 -4.09 -12.19
N ILE A 105 14.09 -5.37 -11.85
CA ILE A 105 13.85 -5.90 -10.50
C ILE A 105 14.83 -5.25 -9.51
N GLU A 106 16.11 -5.17 -9.86
CA GLU A 106 17.14 -4.53 -9.04
C GLU A 106 16.81 -3.05 -8.79
N GLU A 107 16.41 -2.31 -9.83
CA GLU A 107 15.97 -0.91 -9.67
C GLU A 107 14.82 -0.74 -8.67
N ILE A 108 13.83 -1.65 -8.68
CA ILE A 108 12.72 -1.59 -7.71
C ILE A 108 13.24 -1.85 -6.30
N LEU A 109 14.10 -2.87 -6.12
CA LEU A 109 14.67 -3.20 -4.80
C LEU A 109 15.52 -2.05 -4.26
N GLU A 110 16.33 -1.41 -5.09
CA GLU A 110 17.13 -0.24 -4.71
C GLU A 110 16.26 0.92 -4.20
N VAL A 111 15.08 1.14 -4.81
CA VAL A 111 14.14 2.16 -4.33
C VAL A 111 13.52 1.74 -2.99
N VAL A 112 13.07 0.49 -2.86
CA VAL A 112 12.48 -0.04 -1.62
C VAL A 112 13.47 0.01 -0.45
N ASP A 113 14.75 -0.30 -0.70
CA ASP A 113 15.79 -0.36 0.33
C ASP A 113 16.11 0.99 0.98
N LYS A 114 15.82 2.11 0.31
CA LYS A 114 15.94 3.46 0.89
C LYS A 114 14.98 3.70 2.07
N TYR A 115 13.93 2.89 2.18
CA TYR A 115 12.84 3.07 3.14
C TYR A 115 12.81 1.99 4.24
N ARG A 116 13.83 1.12 4.31
CA ARG A 116 13.95 0.09 5.34
C ARG A 116 14.41 0.63 6.70
#